data_AF-A0A480BU24-F1
#
_entry.id   AF-A0A480BU24-F1
#
_cell.length_a   1.000
_cell.length_b   1.000
_cell.length_c   1.000
_cell.angle_alpha   90.00
_cell.angle_beta   90.00
_cell.angle_gamma   90.00
#
_symmetry.space_group_name_H-M   'P 1'
#
loop_
_entity.id
_entity.type
_entity.pdbx_description
1 polymer ?
#
loop_
_entity_poly.entity_id
_entity_poly.type
_entity_poly.pdbx_seq_one_letter_code
_entity_poly.pdbx_strand_id
1 'polypeptide(L)'
;PKIRAMEIIDELEPVKRGIYGGACGYLSYSGDMDLAIAIRTGIVKDDALSVQAAAGVVADSVPENEWQETENKARALLRAADLAQGGLDLAL
;
A
#
# COMPACT_ATOMS: atom_id res chain seq x y z
N PRO A 1 15.45 -13.75 8.81
CA PRO A 1 14.34 -13.93 9.79
C PRO A 1 13.06 -13.17 9.36
N LYS A 2 12.24 -13.76 8.47
CA LYS A 2 10.95 -13.17 8.02
C LYS A 2 9.91 -13.18 9.13
N ILE A 3 9.86 -14.28 9.88
CA ILE A 3 8.89 -14.49 10.96
C ILE A 3 9.05 -13.40 12.04
N ARG A 4 10.28 -13.16 12.50
CA ARG A 4 10.53 -12.12 13.51
C ARG A 4 10.13 -10.70 13.06
N ALA A 5 10.34 -10.37 11.78
CA ALA A 5 9.90 -9.09 11.25
C ALA A 5 8.36 -8.97 11.26
N MET A 6 7.65 -10.05 10.89
CA MET A 6 6.19 -10.07 10.94
C MET A 6 5.65 -9.99 12.37
N GLU A 7 6.29 -10.63 13.35
CA GLU A 7 5.92 -10.49 14.77
C GLU A 7 6.06 -9.05 15.25
N ILE A 8 7.19 -8.39 14.97
CA ILE A 8 7.41 -6.98 15.36
C ILE A 8 6.37 -6.06 14.70
N ILE A 9 6.03 -6.31 13.43
CA ILE A 9 4.98 -5.56 12.73
C ILE A 9 3.63 -5.74 13.44
N ASP A 10 3.27 -6.97 13.81
CA ASP A 10 2.00 -7.28 14.50
C ASP A 10 1.96 -6.68 15.93
N GLU A 11 3.11 -6.62 16.62
CA GLU A 11 3.26 -5.97 17.92
C GLU A 11 3.08 -4.44 17.84
N LEU A 12 3.49 -3.81 16.74
CA LEU A 12 3.54 -2.34 16.60
C LEU A 12 2.34 -1.74 15.87
N GLU A 13 1.73 -2.44 14.90
CA GLU A 13 0.63 -1.89 14.12
C GLU A 13 -0.71 -1.99 14.86
N PRO A 14 -1.49 -0.91 14.93
CA PRO A 14 -2.74 -0.89 15.71
C PRO A 14 -3.89 -1.66 15.02
N VAL A 15 -3.71 -2.03 13.75
CA VAL A 15 -4.74 -2.65 12.91
C VAL A 15 -4.12 -3.75 12.06
N LYS A 16 -4.95 -4.73 11.67
CA LYS A 16 -4.54 -5.73 10.68
C LYS A 16 -4.36 -5.08 9.32
N ARG A 17 -3.32 -5.46 8.59
CA ARG A 17 -2.98 -4.94 7.24
C ARG A 17 -4.01 -5.25 6.14
N GLY A 18 -4.92 -6.20 6.35
CA GLY A 18 -5.87 -6.61 5.32
C GLY A 18 -5.14 -7.09 4.06
N ILE A 19 -5.43 -6.48 2.91
CA ILE A 19 -4.75 -6.81 1.65
C ILE A 19 -3.33 -6.23 1.55
N TYR A 20 -2.97 -5.23 2.36
CA TYR A 20 -1.69 -4.54 2.23
C TYR A 20 -0.51 -5.48 2.51
N GLY A 21 0.41 -5.58 1.56
CA GLY A 21 1.53 -6.54 1.60
C GLY A 21 1.13 -7.99 1.31
N GLY A 22 -0.14 -8.24 0.97
CA GLY A 22 -0.63 -9.50 0.41
C GLY A 22 -0.36 -9.61 -1.09
N ALA A 23 -1.17 -10.42 -1.78
CA ALA A 23 -1.05 -10.64 -3.23
C ALA A 23 -2.39 -10.43 -3.95
N CYS A 24 -2.33 -9.88 -5.16
CA CYS A 24 -3.47 -9.69 -6.06
C CYS A 24 -3.11 -10.19 -7.46
N GLY A 25 -3.97 -10.98 -8.07
CA GLY A 25 -3.75 -11.54 -9.41
C GLY A 25 -4.64 -12.75 -9.66
N TYR A 26 -4.16 -13.72 -10.44
CA TYR A 26 -4.96 -14.88 -10.85
C TYR A 26 -4.21 -16.22 -10.75
N LEU A 27 -5.02 -17.27 -10.69
CA LEU A 27 -4.64 -18.68 -10.80
C LEU A 27 -5.55 -19.28 -11.89
N SER A 28 -4.98 -19.82 -12.95
CA SER A 28 -5.73 -20.37 -14.07
C SER A 28 -6.02 -21.86 -13.87
N TYR A 29 -7.04 -22.36 -14.58
CA TYR A 29 -7.32 -23.81 -14.65
C TYR A 29 -6.23 -24.60 -15.39
N SER A 30 -5.38 -23.94 -16.19
CA SER A 30 -4.21 -24.55 -16.82
C SER A 30 -3.01 -24.68 -15.88
N GLY A 31 -3.08 -24.12 -14.66
CA GLY A 31 -2.01 -24.14 -13.67
C GLY A 31 -1.09 -22.92 -13.71
N ASP A 32 -1.38 -21.93 -14.56
CA ASP A 32 -0.63 -20.68 -14.64
C ASP A 32 -1.03 -19.75 -13.49
N MET A 33 -0.09 -18.93 -13.04
CA MET A 33 -0.37 -17.92 -12.03
C MET A 33 0.42 -16.64 -12.29
N ASP A 34 -0.20 -15.51 -11.98
CA ASP A 34 0.47 -14.22 -11.94
C ASP A 34 -0.10 -13.42 -10.77
N LEU A 35 0.79 -12.98 -9.87
CA LEU A 35 0.44 -12.30 -8.63
C LEU A 35 1.36 -11.09 -8.43
N ALA A 36 0.75 -9.92 -8.27
CA ALA A 36 1.42 -8.72 -7.83
C ALA A 36 1.30 -8.59 -6.30
N ILE A 37 2.33 -8.02 -5.67
CA ILE A 37 2.23 -7.62 -4.25
C ILE A 37 1.24 -6.45 -4.16
N ALA A 38 0.29 -6.54 -3.24
CA ALA A 38 -0.70 -5.49 -3.00
C ALA A 38 -0.08 -4.30 -2.23
N ILE A 39 0.73 -3.53 -2.94
CA ILE A 39 1.27 -2.22 -2.56
C ILE A 39 0.83 -1.17 -3.58
N ARG A 40 0.84 0.11 -3.19
CA ARG A 40 0.24 1.18 -4.01
C ARG A 40 -1.18 0.81 -4.43
N THR A 41 -1.95 0.26 -3.50
CA THR A 41 -3.34 -0.16 -3.69
C THR A 41 -4.25 0.65 -2.78
N GLY A 42 -5.38 1.12 -3.29
CA GLY A 42 -6.44 1.77 -2.53
C GLY A 42 -7.60 0.82 -2.27
N ILE A 43 -8.15 0.83 -1.06
CA ILE A 43 -9.36 0.07 -0.71
C ILE A 43 -10.50 1.08 -0.57
N VAL A 44 -11.53 0.93 -1.40
CA VAL A 44 -12.75 1.75 -1.28
C VAL A 44 -13.82 0.93 -0.57
N LYS A 45 -14.33 1.44 0.54
CA LYS A 45 -15.42 0.83 1.30
C LYS A 45 -16.20 1.94 2.00
N ASP A 46 -17.53 1.85 1.97
CA ASP A 46 -18.44 2.80 2.64
C ASP A 46 -18.10 4.26 2.28
N ASP A 47 -17.93 4.53 0.98
CA ASP A 47 -17.54 5.83 0.40
C ASP A 47 -16.21 6.41 0.92
N ALA A 48 -15.38 5.61 1.59
CA ALA A 48 -14.06 6.00 2.07
C ALA A 48 -12.94 5.26 1.31
N LEU A 49 -11.93 6.00 0.85
CA LEU A 49 -10.70 5.47 0.29
C LEU A 49 -9.64 5.32 1.39
N SER A 50 -9.20 4.10 1.65
CA SER A 50 -8.07 3.78 2.52
C SER A 50 -6.83 3.46 1.69
N VAL A 51 -5.72 4.12 1.99
CA VAL A 51 -4.40 3.87 1.38
C VAL A 51 -3.40 3.57 2.48
N GLN A 52 -2.68 2.46 2.34
CA GLN A 52 -1.62 2.09 3.26
C GLN A 52 -0.26 2.13 2.54
N ALA A 53 0.75 2.66 3.22
CA ALA A 53 2.13 2.72 2.75
C ALA A 53 3.08 2.45 3.92
N ALA A 54 4.28 1.98 3.62
CA ALA A 54 5.32 1.70 4.60
C ALA A 54 6.71 1.92 4.00
N ALA A 55 7.68 2.02 4.89
CA ALA A 55 9.10 2.17 4.61
C ALA A 55 9.87 0.94 5.13
N GLY A 56 11.04 0.68 4.54
CA GLY A 56 11.91 -0.40 4.98
C GLY A 56 12.92 0.13 5.98
N VAL A 57 12.78 -0.26 7.25
CA VAL A 57 13.69 0.22 8.31
C VAL A 57 14.95 -0.64 8.37
N VAL A 58 16.11 0.02 8.32
CA VAL A 58 17.44 -0.58 8.54
C VAL A 58 18.15 0.14 9.70
N ALA A 59 19.32 -0.36 10.10
CA ALA A 59 20.06 0.18 11.25
C ALA A 59 20.40 1.67 11.11
N ASP A 60 20.66 2.12 9.88
CA ASP A 60 21.05 3.50 9.57
C ASP A 60 19.87 4.38 9.13
N SER A 61 18.63 3.87 9.23
CA SER A 61 17.44 4.61 8.85
C SER A 61 17.26 5.86 9.72
N VAL A 62 16.90 6.97 9.07
CA VAL A 62 16.55 8.23 9.74
C VAL A 62 15.02 8.31 9.83
N PRO A 63 14.42 8.32 11.03
CA PRO A 63 12.96 8.23 11.20
C PRO A 63 12.16 9.23 10.34
N GLU A 64 12.63 10.48 10.25
CA GLU A 64 11.99 11.53 9.46
C GLU A 64 11.98 11.20 7.96
N ASN A 65 13.07 10.65 7.43
CA ASN A 65 13.16 10.28 6.02
C ASN A 65 12.22 9.12 5.70
N GLU A 66 12.14 8.12 6.58
CA GLU A 66 11.23 6.98 6.42
C GLU A 66 9.76 7.43 6.46
N TRP A 67 9.43 8.34 7.37
CA TRP A 67 8.10 8.95 7.43
C TRP A 67 7.75 9.65 6.11
N GLN A 68 8.62 10.55 5.65
CA GLN A 68 8.44 11.27 4.40
C GLN A 68 8.31 10.33 3.19
N GLU A 69 9.06 9.23 3.18
CA GLU A 69 8.94 8.19 2.15
C GLU A 69 7.54 7.56 2.13
N THR A 70 6.99 7.22 3.30
CA THR A 70 5.62 6.66 3.38
C THR A 70 4.57 7.64 2.89
N GLU A 71 4.67 8.92 3.25
CA GLU A 71 3.78 9.96 2.76
C GLU A 71 3.86 10.10 1.25
N ASN A 72 5.07 10.12 0.69
CA ASN A 72 5.30 10.22 -0.75
C ASN A 72 4.70 9.02 -1.51
N LYS A 73 4.83 7.80 -0.97
CA LYS A 73 4.23 6.59 -1.54
C LYS A 73 2.69 6.64 -1.52
N ALA A 74 2.10 7.08 -0.42
CA ALA A 74 0.64 7.20 -0.29
C ALA A 74 0.07 8.32 -1.17
N ARG A 75 0.77 9.47 -1.25
CA ARG A 75 0.36 10.66 -2.02
C ARG A 75 0.07 10.36 -3.48
N ALA A 76 0.81 9.43 -4.09
CA ALA A 76 0.59 9.05 -5.48
C ALA A 76 -0.84 8.54 -5.73
N LEU A 77 -1.37 7.70 -4.84
CA LEU A 77 -2.73 7.18 -4.96
C LEU A 77 -3.78 8.22 -4.57
N LEU A 78 -3.54 8.97 -3.50
CA LEU A 78 -4.47 10.03 -3.08
C LEU A 78 -4.67 11.07 -4.19
N ARG A 79 -3.57 11.53 -4.81
CA ARG A 79 -3.63 12.46 -5.94
C ARG A 79 -4.34 11.85 -7.15
N ALA A 80 -4.14 10.56 -7.43
CA ALA A 80 -4.85 9.90 -8.51
C ALA A 80 -6.36 9.83 -8.24
N ALA A 81 -6.75 9.60 -6.99
CA ALA A 81 -8.15 9.60 -6.58
C ALA A 81 -8.78 11.01 -6.66
N ASP A 82 -8.07 12.04 -6.22
CA ASP A 82 -8.53 13.44 -6.32
C ASP A 82 -8.79 13.84 -7.78
N LEU A 83 -7.86 13.50 -8.69
CA LEU A 83 -8.01 13.74 -10.12
C LEU A 83 -9.19 12.96 -10.71
N ALA A 84 -9.40 11.72 -10.28
CA ALA A 84 -10.54 10.92 -10.74
C ALA A 84 -11.89 11.46 -10.23
N GLN A 85 -11.94 11.98 -9.00
CA GLN A 85 -13.14 12.60 -8.43
C GLN A 85 -13.46 13.96 -9.05
N GLY A 86 -12.44 14.77 -9.37
CA GLY A 86 -12.60 16.08 -9.99
C GLY A 86 -13.13 16.06 -11.43
N GLY A 87 -13.24 14.88 -12.05
CA GLY A 87 -13.63 14.71 -13.44
C GLY A 87 -12.46 14.88 -14.41
N LEU A 88 -12.54 14.23 -15.58
CA LEU A 88 -11.52 14.27 -16.64
C LEU A 88 -11.49 15.60 -17.43
N ASP A 89 -12.16 16.66 -16.96
CA ASP A 89 -12.09 18.01 -17.54
C ASP A 89 -10.79 18.71 -17.12
N LEU A 90 -9.66 18.11 -17.51
CA LEU A 90 -8.44 18.86 -17.75
C LEU A 90 -8.57 19.49 -19.14
N ALA A 91 -9.37 20.56 -19.22
CA ALA A 91 -9.21 21.52 -20.30
C ALA A 91 -7.79 22.10 -20.18
N LEU A 92 -6.94 21.70 -21.14
CA LEU A 92 -5.68 22.36 -21.46
C LEU A 92 -5.89 23.84 -21.79
#